data_AF-A0A060CCJ8-F1
#
_entry.id   AF-A0A060CCJ8-F1
#
_cell.length_a   1.000
_cell.length_b   1.000
_cell.length_c   1.000
_cell.angle_alpha   90.00
_cell.angle_beta   90.00
_cell.angle_gamma   90.00
#
_symmetry.space_group_name_H-M   'P 1'
#
loop_
_entity.id
_entity.type
_entity.pdbx_description
1 polymer ?
#
loop_
_entity_poly.entity_id
_entity_poly.type
_entity_poly.pdbx_seq_one_letter_code
_entity_poly.pdbx_strand_id
1 'polypeptide(L)'
;GSRRSEPHYMAELTDYLEHVYDVVRDLQIDRGGPVILVQIENEYGAYGSDKEYLRQLVDITRRCGVSVPLMTVDQPEDDMLDNGSLPGLLLTGSFGSRSRERLATLRRHRPTGPLMASEFWDGWFDQWGAPHHTTSAAASAADLEVALALGASVNIYMVHGGTNFGLTNGANDKGV
;
A
#
# COMPACT_ATOMS: atom_id res chain seq x y z
N GLY A 1 16.81 10.42 -10.12
CA GLY A 1 15.45 10.95 -9.85
C GLY A 1 14.69 9.86 -9.14
N SER A 2 13.89 10.19 -8.13
CA SER A 2 13.28 9.20 -7.24
C SER A 2 12.16 8.39 -7.90
N ARG A 3 11.90 7.19 -7.36
CA ARG A 3 10.77 6.30 -7.69
C ARG A 3 10.63 6.03 -9.20
N ARG A 4 11.76 5.72 -9.84
CA ARG A 4 11.88 5.36 -11.26
C ARG A 4 13.16 4.55 -11.46
N SER A 5 13.32 3.93 -12.64
CA SER A 5 14.47 3.11 -13.03
C SER A 5 15.74 3.94 -13.32
N GLU A 6 16.05 4.89 -12.45
CA GLU A 6 17.25 5.71 -12.56
C GLU A 6 18.40 5.03 -11.79
N PRO A 7 19.56 4.77 -12.44
CA PRO A 7 20.60 3.91 -11.88
C PRO A 7 21.10 4.31 -10.49
N HIS A 8 21.30 5.59 -10.23
CA HIS A 8 21.80 6.02 -8.93
C HIS A 8 20.76 5.79 -7.83
N TYR A 9 19.50 6.17 -8.07
CA TYR A 9 18.40 5.88 -7.15
C TYR A 9 18.25 4.38 -6.87
N MET A 10 18.31 3.55 -7.91
CA MET A 10 18.18 2.11 -7.77
C MET A 10 19.33 1.46 -7.00
N ALA A 11 20.56 1.99 -7.12
CA ALA A 11 21.70 1.49 -6.36
C ALA A 11 21.51 1.73 -4.85
N GLU A 12 21.17 2.95 -4.45
CA GLU A 12 20.93 3.31 -3.04
C GLU A 12 19.73 2.56 -2.45
N LEU A 13 18.65 2.42 -3.24
CA LEU A 13 17.47 1.68 -2.81
C LEU A 13 17.74 0.17 -2.65
N THR A 14 18.56 -0.41 -3.53
CA THR A 14 18.94 -1.82 -3.45
C THR A 14 19.71 -2.09 -2.17
N ASP A 15 20.73 -1.28 -1.87
CA ASP A 15 21.53 -1.42 -0.65
C ASP A 15 20.64 -1.35 0.61
N TYR A 16 19.75 -0.36 0.67
CA TYR A 16 18.80 -0.24 1.77
C TYR A 16 17.86 -1.46 1.91
N LEU A 17 17.25 -1.90 0.80
CA LEU A 17 16.29 -3.01 0.83
C LEU A 17 16.95 -4.35 1.17
N GLU A 18 18.20 -4.58 0.77
CA GLU A 18 18.94 -5.79 1.14
C GLU A 18 19.08 -5.89 2.68
N HIS A 19 19.40 -4.79 3.36
CA HIS A 19 19.45 -4.75 4.83
C HIS A 19 18.07 -4.92 5.49
N VAL A 20 17.01 -4.34 4.91
CA VAL A 20 15.64 -4.53 5.42
C VAL A 20 15.22 -6.00 5.30
N TYR A 21 15.48 -6.61 4.14
CA TYR A 21 15.05 -7.99 3.89
C TYR A 21 15.88 -9.03 4.64
N ASP A 22 17.11 -8.72 5.06
CA ASP A 22 17.84 -9.58 6.00
C ASP A 22 17.09 -9.76 7.34
N VAL A 23 16.33 -8.76 7.78
CA VAL A 23 15.47 -8.86 8.98
C VAL A 23 14.18 -9.63 8.66
N VAL A 24 13.56 -9.33 7.51
CA VAL A 24 12.25 -9.91 7.13
C VAL A 24 12.36 -11.38 6.75
N ARG A 25 13.47 -11.80 6.12
CA ARG A 25 13.63 -13.12 5.50
C ARG A 25 13.24 -14.25 6.44
N ASP A 26 13.75 -14.25 7.67
CA ASP A 26 13.54 -15.36 8.62
C ASP A 26 12.24 -15.21 9.43
N LEU A 27 11.50 -14.11 9.25
CA LEU A 27 10.20 -13.84 9.89
C LEU A 27 9.01 -14.24 9.01
N GLN A 28 9.24 -14.84 7.85
CA GLN A 28 8.18 -15.29 6.95
C GLN A 28 7.43 -16.50 7.50
N ILE A 29 6.15 -16.61 7.17
CA ILE A 29 5.25 -17.67 7.67
C ILE A 29 5.70 -19.08 7.27
N ASP A 30 6.30 -19.23 6.09
CA ASP A 30 6.88 -20.49 5.61
C ASP A 30 8.21 -20.84 6.31
N ARG A 31 8.73 -19.93 7.13
CA ARG A 31 9.91 -20.11 8.00
C ARG A 31 9.53 -20.05 9.50
N GLY A 32 8.23 -20.11 9.81
CA GLY A 32 7.71 -20.12 11.18
C GLY A 32 7.51 -18.74 11.82
N GLY A 33 7.69 -17.65 11.07
CA GLY A 33 7.44 -16.29 11.55
C GLY A 33 6.04 -15.74 11.19
N PRO A 34 5.74 -14.48 11.51
CA PRO A 34 4.40 -13.90 11.33
C PRO A 34 4.16 -13.21 9.98
N VAL A 35 5.19 -13.01 9.14
CA VAL A 35 5.05 -12.24 7.89
C VAL A 35 4.36 -13.11 6.83
N ILE A 36 3.18 -12.70 6.39
CA ILE A 36 2.34 -13.43 5.42
C ILE A 36 2.24 -12.75 4.04
N LEU A 37 2.55 -11.47 3.95
CA LEU A 37 2.49 -10.65 2.72
C LEU A 37 3.58 -9.58 2.79
N VAL A 38 4.10 -9.16 1.63
CA VAL A 38 5.02 -8.02 1.51
C VAL A 38 4.55 -7.09 0.39
N GLN A 39 4.48 -5.80 0.68
CA GLN A 39 4.07 -4.78 -0.28
C GLN A 39 5.26 -4.26 -1.09
N ILE A 40 5.06 -4.09 -2.40
CA ILE A 40 6.00 -3.47 -3.33
C ILE A 40 5.51 -2.06 -3.63
N GLU A 41 6.36 -1.07 -3.34
CA GLU A 41 6.03 0.36 -3.49
C GLU A 41 4.78 0.78 -2.70
N ASN A 42 4.35 2.04 -2.81
CA ASN A 42 3.17 2.56 -2.11
C ASN A 42 2.43 3.59 -2.96
N GLU A 43 1.20 3.29 -3.38
CA GLU A 43 0.39 4.13 -4.26
C GLU A 43 1.18 4.66 -5.45
N TYR A 44 1.94 3.78 -6.11
CA TYR A 44 2.87 4.18 -7.17
C TYR A 44 2.15 4.82 -8.35
N GLY A 45 0.92 4.39 -8.65
CA GLY A 45 0.10 4.95 -9.71
C GLY A 45 -0.28 6.41 -9.50
N ALA A 46 -0.22 6.91 -8.26
CA ALA A 46 -0.35 8.34 -7.94
C ALA A 46 0.85 9.16 -8.38
N TYR A 47 2.02 8.52 -8.52
CA TYR A 47 3.30 9.17 -8.74
C TYR A 47 3.83 8.97 -10.16
N GLY A 48 3.77 7.74 -10.68
CA GLY A 48 4.38 7.38 -11.94
C GLY A 48 3.89 6.05 -12.50
N SER A 49 4.45 5.67 -13.63
CA SER A 49 4.03 4.49 -14.41
C SER A 49 5.21 3.68 -14.94
N ASP A 50 6.41 3.86 -14.37
CA ASP A 50 7.61 3.11 -14.75
C ASP A 50 7.50 1.64 -14.30
N LYS A 51 7.10 0.77 -15.23
CA LYS A 51 6.98 -0.67 -14.98
C LYS A 51 8.31 -1.37 -14.80
N GLU A 52 9.40 -0.82 -15.35
CA GLU A 52 10.73 -1.40 -15.16
C GLU A 52 11.21 -1.19 -13.73
N TYR A 53 10.95 -0.01 -13.17
CA TYR A 53 11.18 0.25 -11.75
C TYR A 53 10.46 -0.77 -10.85
N LEU A 54 9.15 -1.00 -11.04
CA LEU A 54 8.41 -1.98 -10.25
C LEU A 54 8.95 -3.42 -10.40
N ARG A 55 9.36 -3.82 -11.62
CA ARG A 55 10.00 -5.12 -11.85
C ARG A 55 11.30 -5.25 -11.06
N GLN A 56 12.15 -4.22 -11.07
CA GLN A 56 13.41 -4.24 -10.35
C GLN A 56 13.18 -4.37 -8.83
N LEU A 57 12.16 -3.73 -8.27
CA LEU A 57 11.80 -3.92 -6.85
C LEU A 57 11.37 -5.34 -6.53
N VAL A 58 10.57 -5.96 -7.41
CA VAL A 58 10.18 -7.36 -7.26
C VAL A 58 11.41 -8.26 -7.32
N ASP A 59 12.31 -8.04 -8.29
CA ASP A 59 13.51 -8.84 -8.46
C ASP A 59 14.45 -8.74 -7.25
N ILE A 60 14.68 -7.52 -6.73
CA ILE A 60 15.45 -7.31 -5.49
C ILE A 60 14.80 -8.06 -4.33
N THR A 61 13.50 -7.86 -4.13
CA THR A 61 12.74 -8.49 -3.03
C THR A 61 12.82 -10.02 -3.08
N ARG A 62 12.63 -10.61 -4.27
CA ARG A 62 12.74 -12.06 -4.47
C ARG A 62 14.17 -12.57 -4.29
N ARG A 63 15.17 -11.87 -4.80
CA ARG A 63 16.59 -12.22 -4.64
C ARG A 63 17.01 -12.25 -3.17
N CYS A 64 16.42 -11.39 -2.33
CA CYS A 64 16.66 -11.35 -0.89
C CYS A 64 15.97 -12.49 -0.10
N GLY A 65 15.26 -13.39 -0.79
CA GLY A 65 14.66 -14.57 -0.18
C GLY A 65 13.25 -14.38 0.36
N VAL A 66 12.56 -13.29 -0.02
CA VAL A 66 11.13 -13.13 0.25
C VAL A 66 10.33 -14.07 -0.66
N SER A 67 9.69 -15.08 -0.06
CA SER A 67 8.91 -16.14 -0.68
C SER A 67 7.39 -15.94 -0.54
N VAL A 68 6.93 -15.20 0.47
CA VAL A 68 5.50 -14.89 0.65
C VAL A 68 4.92 -14.13 -0.56
N PRO A 69 3.58 -14.11 -0.74
CA PRO A 69 2.98 -13.35 -1.81
C PRO A 69 3.32 -11.86 -1.73
N LEU A 70 3.58 -11.26 -2.89
CA LEU A 70 3.85 -9.84 -3.03
C LEU A 70 2.57 -9.12 -3.48
N MET A 71 2.38 -7.89 -3.01
CA MET A 71 1.21 -7.08 -3.31
C MET A 71 1.59 -5.64 -3.70
N THR A 72 0.68 -4.94 -4.36
CA THR A 72 0.71 -3.48 -4.54
C THR A 72 -0.55 -2.88 -3.95
N VAL A 73 -0.49 -1.59 -3.60
CA VAL A 73 -1.64 -0.81 -3.13
C VAL A 73 -1.71 0.48 -3.92
N ASP A 74 -2.90 0.80 -4.43
CA ASP A 74 -3.22 2.06 -5.07
C ASP A 74 -4.69 2.38 -4.79
N GLN A 75 -5.07 3.65 -4.93
CA GLN A 75 -6.48 4.01 -4.81
C GLN A 75 -7.26 3.36 -5.96
N PRO A 76 -8.50 2.86 -5.74
CA PRO A 76 -9.27 2.24 -6.81
C PRO A 76 -9.81 3.25 -7.83
N GLU A 77 -8.89 3.75 -8.64
CA GLU A 77 -9.03 4.60 -9.83
C GLU A 77 -8.29 3.90 -10.97
N ASP A 78 -8.89 3.88 -12.17
CA ASP A 78 -8.44 2.97 -13.22
C ASP A 78 -6.98 3.25 -13.65
N ASP A 79 -6.58 4.52 -13.74
CA ASP A 79 -5.22 4.93 -14.08
C ASP A 79 -4.20 4.62 -12.98
N MET A 80 -4.54 4.85 -11.71
CA MET A 80 -3.66 4.52 -10.58
C MET A 80 -3.43 3.00 -10.50
N LEU A 81 -4.48 2.19 -10.64
CA LEU A 81 -4.36 0.74 -10.66
C LEU A 81 -3.55 0.25 -11.87
N ASP A 82 -3.79 0.82 -13.05
CA ASP A 82 -3.04 0.48 -14.27
C ASP A 82 -1.57 0.85 -14.15
N ASN A 83 -1.24 1.98 -13.52
CA ASN A 83 0.12 2.50 -13.38
C ASN A 83 0.90 1.87 -12.22
N GLY A 84 0.26 1.56 -11.10
CA GLY A 84 0.89 1.02 -9.90
C GLY A 84 0.97 -0.51 -9.82
N SER A 85 0.24 -1.24 -10.68
CA SER A 85 0.22 -2.71 -10.66
C SER A 85 1.33 -3.39 -11.48
N LEU A 86 1.61 -4.65 -11.19
CA LEU A 86 2.45 -5.51 -12.03
C LEU A 86 1.83 -6.92 -12.11
N PRO A 87 1.85 -7.59 -13.28
CA PRO A 87 1.39 -8.97 -13.38
C PRO A 87 2.09 -9.89 -12.37
N GLY A 88 1.31 -10.75 -11.72
CA GLY A 88 1.80 -11.69 -10.70
C GLY A 88 1.77 -11.16 -9.27
N LEU A 89 1.60 -9.85 -9.06
CA LEU A 89 1.37 -9.27 -7.73
C LEU A 89 -0.12 -9.29 -7.39
N LEU A 90 -0.43 -9.37 -6.09
CA LEU A 90 -1.79 -9.14 -5.60
C LEU A 90 -2.09 -7.63 -5.64
N LEU A 91 -3.09 -7.24 -6.43
CA LEU A 91 -3.56 -5.85 -6.48
C LEU A 91 -4.54 -5.59 -5.34
N THR A 92 -4.26 -4.59 -4.51
CA THR A 92 -5.10 -4.18 -3.37
C THR A 92 -5.44 -2.70 -3.43
N GLY A 93 -6.42 -2.26 -2.65
CA GLY A 93 -6.88 -0.87 -2.65
C GLY A 93 -6.60 -0.11 -1.36
N SER A 94 -6.44 1.21 -1.49
CA SER A 94 -6.49 2.18 -0.39
C SER A 94 -7.74 3.08 -0.53
N PHE A 95 -8.61 3.09 0.46
CA PHE A 95 -9.84 3.90 0.48
C PHE A 95 -10.49 3.94 1.87
N GLY A 96 -11.14 5.03 2.23
CA GLY A 96 -11.84 5.18 3.52
C GLY A 96 -13.37 5.05 3.48
N SER A 97 -13.95 4.94 2.28
CA SER A 97 -15.41 4.86 2.10
C SER A 97 -15.77 4.32 0.72
N ARG A 98 -17.07 4.10 0.49
CA ARG A 98 -17.63 3.60 -0.78
C ARG A 98 -17.08 2.22 -1.11
N SER A 99 -16.91 1.38 -0.08
CA SER A 99 -16.29 0.05 -0.19
C SER A 99 -16.85 -0.79 -1.34
N ARG A 100 -18.18 -0.81 -1.53
CA ARG A 100 -18.80 -1.56 -2.65
C ARG A 100 -18.27 -1.15 -4.02
N GLU A 101 -18.17 0.14 -4.26
CA GLU A 101 -17.76 0.68 -5.56
C GLU A 101 -16.25 0.54 -5.76
N ARG A 102 -15.47 0.82 -4.72
CA ARG A 102 -14.01 0.70 -4.72
C ARG A 102 -13.57 -0.75 -4.93
N LEU A 103 -14.21 -1.71 -4.24
CA LEU A 103 -13.99 -3.14 -4.44
C LEU A 103 -14.46 -3.62 -5.83
N ALA A 104 -15.55 -3.06 -6.37
CA ALA A 104 -15.99 -3.36 -7.73
C ALA A 104 -14.95 -2.91 -8.77
N THR A 105 -14.34 -1.73 -8.59
CA THR A 105 -13.22 -1.28 -9.43
C THR A 105 -12.02 -2.23 -9.34
N LEU A 106 -11.58 -2.60 -8.14
CA LEU A 106 -10.52 -3.60 -7.97
C LEU A 106 -10.86 -4.92 -8.68
N ARG A 107 -12.10 -5.41 -8.58
CA ARG A 107 -12.51 -6.67 -9.23
C ARG A 107 -12.47 -6.60 -10.76
N ARG A 108 -12.70 -5.43 -11.37
CA ARG A 108 -12.55 -5.27 -12.84
C ARG A 108 -11.09 -5.43 -13.27
N HIS A 109 -10.16 -4.86 -12.52
CA HIS A 109 -8.71 -4.97 -12.75
C HIS A 109 -8.14 -6.33 -12.35
N ARG A 110 -8.77 -6.99 -11.37
CA ARG A 110 -8.37 -8.31 -10.87
C ARG A 110 -9.59 -9.25 -10.77
N PRO A 111 -9.99 -9.90 -11.87
CA PRO A 111 -11.20 -10.72 -11.92
C PRO A 111 -11.23 -11.91 -10.94
N THR A 112 -10.06 -12.41 -10.53
CA THR A 112 -9.92 -13.58 -9.64
C THR A 112 -8.98 -13.31 -8.46
N GLY A 113 -9.13 -14.09 -7.40
CA GLY A 113 -8.34 -13.95 -6.17
C GLY A 113 -9.01 -13.05 -5.11
N PRO A 114 -8.34 -12.88 -3.95
CA PRO A 114 -8.91 -12.16 -2.83
C PRO A 114 -9.04 -10.66 -3.13
N LEU A 115 -10.01 -10.03 -2.47
CA LEU A 115 -10.13 -8.58 -2.40
C LEU A 115 -9.53 -8.11 -1.08
N MET A 116 -8.85 -6.96 -1.09
CA MET A 116 -8.27 -6.39 0.11
C MET A 116 -8.26 -4.87 0.05
N ALA A 117 -8.73 -4.24 1.13
CA ALA A 117 -8.43 -2.86 1.46
C ALA A 117 -7.16 -2.85 2.33
N SER A 118 -6.02 -2.57 1.73
CA SER A 118 -4.73 -2.51 2.45
C SER A 118 -4.57 -1.24 3.25
N GLU A 119 -5.36 -0.22 2.91
CA GLU A 119 -5.58 0.93 3.78
C GLU A 119 -7.08 1.25 3.78
N PHE A 120 -7.74 0.95 4.89
CA PHE A 120 -9.08 1.43 5.17
C PHE A 120 -9.00 2.65 6.08
N TRP A 121 -9.13 3.84 5.50
CA TRP A 121 -9.00 5.09 6.24
C TRP A 121 -10.25 5.38 7.08
N ASP A 122 -10.19 5.04 8.37
CA ASP A 122 -11.27 5.28 9.34
C ASP A 122 -11.14 6.64 10.04
N GLY A 123 -10.07 7.38 9.75
CA GLY A 123 -9.73 8.72 10.22
C GLY A 123 -8.92 9.48 9.16
N TRP A 124 -8.37 10.63 9.53
CA TRP A 124 -7.46 11.39 8.66
C TRP A 124 -6.40 12.13 9.47
N PHE A 125 -5.32 12.56 8.81
CA PHE A 125 -4.25 13.33 9.43
C PHE A 125 -4.54 14.84 9.35
N ASP A 126 -3.86 15.61 10.19
CA ASP A 126 -3.99 17.07 10.23
C ASP A 126 -2.81 17.80 9.59
N GLN A 127 -3.07 19.06 9.26
CA GLN A 127 -2.05 20.03 8.88
C GLN A 127 -2.16 21.25 9.79
N TRP A 128 -1.02 21.90 10.07
CA TRP A 128 -0.98 23.08 10.93
C TRP A 128 -1.89 24.19 10.40
N GLY A 129 -2.72 24.75 11.28
CA GLY A 129 -3.67 25.81 10.95
C GLY A 129 -5.00 25.34 10.38
N ALA A 130 -5.17 24.05 10.08
CA ALA A 130 -6.47 23.49 9.70
C ALA A 130 -7.28 23.00 10.92
N PRO A 131 -8.60 22.86 10.79
CA PRO A 131 -9.41 22.15 11.77
C PRO A 131 -8.94 20.70 11.92
N HIS A 132 -9.04 20.17 13.14
CA HIS A 132 -8.77 18.76 13.43
C HIS A 132 -9.75 17.85 12.69
N HIS A 133 -9.24 16.85 11.96
CA HIS A 133 -10.07 15.89 11.27
C HIS A 133 -10.61 14.83 12.22
N THR A 134 -11.91 14.61 12.13
CA THR A 134 -12.59 13.51 12.83
C THR A 134 -13.53 12.81 11.87
N THR A 135 -13.65 11.49 11.99
CA THR A 135 -14.60 10.68 11.22
C THR A 135 -15.62 10.05 12.15
N SER A 136 -16.86 9.89 11.67
CA SER A 136 -17.91 9.21 12.45
C SER A 136 -17.60 7.71 12.57
N ALA A 137 -17.38 7.23 13.80
CA ALA A 137 -17.15 5.81 14.07
C ALA A 137 -18.29 4.92 13.53
N ALA A 138 -19.54 5.37 13.63
CA ALA A 138 -20.69 4.64 13.10
C ALA A 138 -20.66 4.56 11.56
N ALA A 139 -20.21 5.61 10.88
CA ALA A 139 -20.08 5.61 9.42
C ALA A 139 -18.93 4.71 8.97
N SER A 140 -17.77 4.78 9.62
CA SER A 140 -16.63 3.90 9.33
C SER A 140 -16.96 2.44 9.58
N ALA A 141 -17.65 2.13 10.69
CA ALA A 141 -18.11 0.77 10.99
C ALA A 141 -19.09 0.24 9.92
N ALA A 142 -20.04 1.07 9.48
CA ALA A 142 -20.99 0.68 8.44
C ALA A 142 -20.31 0.40 7.09
N ASP A 143 -19.33 1.21 6.69
CA ASP A 143 -18.60 0.96 5.42
C ASP A 143 -17.64 -0.24 5.55
N LEU A 144 -17.02 -0.44 6.71
CA LEU A 144 -16.23 -1.63 7.03
C LEU A 144 -17.07 -2.91 6.95
N GLU A 145 -18.29 -2.90 7.51
CA GLU A 145 -19.24 -4.02 7.39
C GLU A 145 -19.54 -4.35 5.92
N VAL A 146 -19.67 -3.34 5.06
CA VAL A 146 -19.86 -3.55 3.61
C VAL A 146 -18.63 -4.21 2.99
N ALA A 147 -17.40 -3.77 3.32
CA ALA A 147 -16.18 -4.40 2.80
C ALA A 147 -16.08 -5.88 3.22
N LEU A 148 -16.31 -6.16 4.50
CA LEU A 148 -16.26 -7.52 5.06
C LEU A 148 -17.36 -8.42 4.48
N ALA A 149 -18.58 -7.91 4.32
CA ALA A 149 -19.69 -8.65 3.70
C ALA A 149 -19.45 -8.99 2.22
N LEU A 150 -18.61 -8.20 1.54
CA LEU A 150 -18.15 -8.48 0.17
C LEU A 150 -16.93 -9.43 0.13
N GLY A 151 -16.49 -9.93 1.28
CA GLY A 151 -15.40 -10.90 1.40
C GLY A 151 -14.01 -10.29 1.28
N ALA A 152 -13.87 -8.97 1.45
CA ALA A 152 -12.57 -8.33 1.45
C ALA A 152 -11.84 -8.54 2.79
N SER A 153 -10.53 -8.76 2.72
CA SER A 153 -9.65 -8.52 3.88
C SER A 153 -9.46 -7.01 4.06
N VAL A 154 -9.23 -6.57 5.29
CA VAL A 154 -9.12 -5.14 5.60
C VAL A 154 -7.98 -4.89 6.58
N ASN A 155 -7.16 -3.90 6.29
CA ASN A 155 -6.21 -3.30 7.22
C ASN A 155 -6.69 -1.87 7.55
N ILE A 156 -6.96 -1.59 8.83
CA ILE A 156 -7.51 -0.30 9.28
C ILE A 156 -6.36 0.69 9.47
N TYR A 157 -6.39 1.79 8.73
CA TYR A 157 -5.35 2.81 8.74
C TYR A 157 -5.92 4.11 9.33
N MET A 158 -5.68 4.46 10.60
CA MET A 158 -4.74 3.85 11.56
C MET A 158 -5.47 3.24 12.75
N VAL A 159 -5.24 1.94 13.03
CA VAL A 159 -5.64 1.33 14.31
C VAL A 159 -5.00 2.05 15.51
N HIS A 160 -3.71 2.40 15.38
CA HIS A 160 -2.98 3.19 16.36
C HIS A 160 -2.01 4.13 15.64
N GLY A 161 -2.28 5.45 15.67
CA GLY A 161 -1.48 6.44 14.95
C GLY A 161 -0.20 6.87 15.68
N GLY A 162 -0.27 7.16 16.98
CA GLY A 162 0.88 7.58 17.77
C GLY A 162 1.25 9.06 17.61
N THR A 163 2.55 9.38 17.49
CA THR A 163 3.06 10.75 17.50
C THR A 163 4.30 10.88 16.61
N ASN A 164 4.31 11.89 15.75
CA ASN A 164 5.50 12.29 14.99
C ASN A 164 6.42 13.13 15.89
N PHE A 165 7.41 12.50 16.52
CA PHE A 165 8.38 13.20 17.38
C PHE A 165 9.47 13.92 16.59
N GLY A 166 10.07 14.95 17.19
CA GLY A 166 11.20 15.67 16.59
C GLY A 166 10.83 16.30 15.23
N LEU A 167 11.59 15.94 14.19
CA LEU A 167 11.43 16.46 12.82
C LEU A 167 10.92 15.38 11.85
N THR A 168 10.06 14.48 12.33
CA THR A 168 9.55 13.34 11.54
C THR A 168 8.22 13.61 10.83
N ASN A 169 7.65 14.80 10.97
CA ASN A 169 6.40 15.13 10.28
C ASN A 169 6.61 15.24 8.76
N GLY A 170 5.63 14.75 8.00
CA GLY A 170 5.53 15.02 6.57
C GLY A 170 4.98 16.42 6.27
N ALA A 171 4.80 16.70 4.98
CA ALA A 171 4.12 17.88 4.45
C ALA A 171 3.48 17.53 3.11
N ASN A 172 2.41 18.23 2.75
CA ASN A 172 1.76 18.11 1.46
C ASN A 172 1.78 19.45 0.75
N ASP A 173 2.06 19.42 -0.55
CA ASP A 173 1.86 20.56 -1.45
C ASP A 173 0.89 20.12 -2.55
N LYS A 174 -0.26 20.79 -2.62
CA LYS A 174 -1.26 20.56 -3.68
C LYS A 174 -1.04 21.47 -4.89
N GLY A 175 0.06 22.23 -4.93
CA GLY A 175 0.47 23.06 -6.05
C GLY A 175 -0.38 24.31 -6.25
N VAL A 176 -0.83 24.95 -5.15
CA VAL A 176 -1.60 26.20 -5.18
C VAL A 176 -0.71 27.42 -5.07
#